data_AF-A0A165UPE3-F1
#
_entry.id   AF-A0A165UPE3-F1
#
_cell.length_a   1.000
_cell.length_b   1.000
_cell.length_c   1.000
_cell.angle_alpha   90.00
_cell.angle_beta   90.00
_cell.angle_gamma   90.00
#
_symmetry.space_group_name_H-M   'P 1'
#
loop_
_entity.id
_entity.type
_entity.pdbx_description
1 polymer ?
#
loop_
_entity_poly.entity_id
_entity_poly.type
_entity_poly.pdbx_seq_one_letter_code
_entity_poly.pdbx_strand_id
1 'polypeptide(L)' 'MNNNNNNDNAFPNGTRVFFWDASGNVKYGTVLSTSRLGDGTQLAVIKIDGSGDEVQLPVSTVSRVQ' A
#
# COMPACT_ATOMS: atom_id res chain seq x y z
N MET A 1 21.35 6.03 -24.19
CA MET A 1 20.56 6.62 -23.07
C MET A 1 20.16 5.46 -22.16
N ASN A 2 20.74 5.41 -20.96
CA ASN A 2 20.46 4.35 -20.00
C ASN A 2 19.22 4.77 -19.19
N ASN A 3 18.04 4.28 -19.56
CA ASN A 3 16.81 4.56 -18.82
C ASN A 3 16.76 3.66 -17.58
N ASN A 4 17.38 4.13 -16.49
CA ASN A 4 17.10 3.59 -15.16
C ASN A 4 15.69 4.01 -14.75
N ASN A 5 14.68 3.29 -15.25
CA ASN A 5 13.32 3.36 -14.76
C ASN A 5 13.27 2.64 -13.41
N ASN A 6 13.76 3.31 -12.37
CA ASN A 6 13.58 2.86 -11.00
C ASN A 6 12.10 3.00 -10.65
N ASN A 7 11.34 1.95 -10.97
CA ASN A 7 9.95 1.78 -10.61
C ASN A 7 9.85 1.50 -9.09
N ASP A 8 10.35 2.42 -8.25
CA ASP A 8 10.40 2.28 -6.79
C ASP A 8 9.03 2.50 -6.15
N ASN A 9 8.00 1.89 -6.73
CA ASN A 9 6.73 1.70 -6.08
C ASN A 9 6.70 0.27 -5.53
N ALA A 10 6.96 0.13 -4.23
CA ALA A 10 6.91 -1.18 -3.56
C ALA A 10 5.52 -1.84 -3.65
N PHE A 11 4.47 -1.05 -3.91
CA PHE A 11 3.08 -1.49 -3.93
C PHE A 11 2.30 -0.85 -5.10
N PRO A 12 2.50 -1.32 -6.34
CA PRO A 12 1.71 -0.86 -7.48
C PRO A 12 0.20 -1.13 -7.30
N ASN A 13 -0.63 -0.40 -8.03
CA ASN A 13 -2.09 -0.63 -8.05
C ASN A 13 -2.41 -2.10 -8.39
N GLY A 14 -3.35 -2.69 -7.68
CA GLY A 14 -3.70 -4.11 -7.75
C GLY A 14 -2.88 -5.02 -6.83
N THR A 15 -1.85 -4.51 -6.14
CA THR A 15 -1.04 -5.31 -5.22
C THR A 15 -1.87 -5.77 -4.03
N ARG A 16 -1.80 -7.07 -3.73
CA ARG A 16 -2.42 -7.68 -2.55
C ARG A 16 -1.54 -7.46 -1.34
N VAL A 17 -2.14 -6.97 -0.26
CA VAL A 17 -1.45 -6.57 0.95
C VAL A 17 -2.17 -7.00 2.21
N PHE A 18 -1.44 -7.01 3.31
CA PHE A 18 -2.00 -7.10 4.65
C PHE A 18 -1.36 -6.06 5.58
N PHE A 19 -2.11 -5.68 6.62
CA PHE A 19 -1.65 -4.77 7.67
C PHE A 19 -2.38 -5.09 8.99
N TRP A 20 -1.87 -4.54 10.09
CA TRP A 20 -2.48 -4.69 11.42
C TRP A 20 -3.33 -3.45 11.73
N ASP A 21 -4.58 -3.65 12.15
CA ASP A 21 -5.39 -2.55 12.67
C ASP A 21 -5.01 -2.20 14.12
N ALA A 22 -5.55 -1.09 14.63
CA ALA A 22 -5.28 -0.62 15.99
C ALA A 22 -5.74 -1.60 17.09
N SER A 23 -6.60 -2.56 16.75
CA SER A 23 -7.08 -3.62 17.64
C SER A 23 -6.22 -4.90 17.55
N GLY A 24 -5.16 -4.90 16.74
CA GLY A 24 -4.27 -6.05 16.57
C GLY A 24 -4.81 -7.12 15.64
N ASN A 25 -5.85 -6.83 14.85
CA ASN A 25 -6.34 -7.77 13.84
C ASN A 25 -5.60 -7.58 12.51
N VAL A 26 -5.31 -8.69 11.84
CA VAL A 26 -4.80 -8.64 10.46
C VAL A 26 -5.96 -8.32 9.51
N LYS A 27 -5.76 -7.30 8.68
CA LYS A 27 -6.64 -6.94 7.57
C LYS A 27 -5.94 -7.21 6.26
N TYR A 28 -6.69 -7.70 5.29
CA TYR A 28 -6.23 -7.92 3.91
C TYR A 28 -6.92 -6.92 3.00
N GLY A 29 -6.24 -6.56 1.91
CA GLY A 29 -6.81 -5.65 0.93
C GLY A 29 -6.00 -5.56 -0.35
N THR A 30 -6.48 -4.70 -1.23
CA THR A 30 -5.86 -4.42 -2.52
C THR A 30 -5.51 -2.94 -2.62
N VAL A 31 -4.27 -2.65 -3.01
CA VAL A 31 -3.82 -1.27 -3.24
C VAL A 31 -4.53 -0.70 -4.46
N LEU A 32 -5.22 0.44 -4.29
CA LEU A 32 -5.90 1.16 -5.36
C LEU A 32 -5.01 2.24 -5.98
N SER A 33 -4.19 2.89 -5.14
CA SER A 33 -3.26 3.92 -5.59
C SER A 33 -2.16 4.15 -4.56
N THR A 34 -1.10 4.82 -5.01
CA THR A 34 -0.04 5.30 -4.12
C THR A 34 0.29 6.75 -4.44
N SER A 35 0.63 7.52 -3.41
CA SER A 35 1.15 8.88 -3.54
C SER A 35 2.42 9.02 -2.71
N ARG A 36 3.22 10.05 -3.01
CA ARG A 36 4.42 10.38 -2.23
C ARG A 36 4.30 11.82 -1.74
N LEU A 37 4.48 12.01 -0.43
CA LEU A 37 4.50 13.33 0.19
C LEU A 37 5.81 14.06 -0.12
N GLY A 38 5.85 15.37 0.14
CA GLY A 38 7.05 16.19 -0.08
C GLY A 38 8.27 15.77 0.74
N ASP A 39 8.07 15.04 1.84
CA ASP A 39 9.12 14.47 2.68
C ASP A 39 9.61 13.09 2.22
N GLY A 40 9.06 12.56 1.12
CA GLY A 40 9.42 11.25 0.58
C GLY A 40 8.59 10.07 1.11
N THR A 41 7.75 10.29 2.13
CA THR A 41 6.85 9.25 2.65
C THR A 41 5.89 8.78 1.55
N GLN A 42 5.87 7.47 1.29
CA GLN A 42 4.91 6.88 0.35
C GLN A 42 3.67 6.41 1.10
N LEU A 43 2.49 6.82 0.62
CA LEU A 43 1.19 6.41 1.13
C LEU A 43 0.52 5.47 0.12
N ALA A 44 -0.19 4.47 0.61
CA ALA A 44 -1.04 3.58 -0.17
C ALA A 44 -2.50 3.74 0.24
N VAL A 45 -3.39 3.88 -0.74
CA VAL A 45 -4.83 3.74 -0.55
C VAL A 45 -5.19 2.28 -0.80
N ILE A 46 -5.79 1.62 0.19
CA ILE A 46 -6.06 0.18 0.19
C ILE A 46 -7.55 -0.03 0.38
N LYS A 47 -8.16 -0.81 -0.51
CA LYS A 47 -9.51 -1.33 -0.33
C LYS A 47 -9.46 -2.59 0.52
N ILE A 48 -10.12 -2.58 1.67
CA ILE A 48 -10.17 -3.69 2.62
C ILE A 48 -11.14 -4.76 2.10
N ASP A 49 -10.72 -6.02 2.17
CA ASP A 49 -11.57 -7.14 1.78
C ASP A 49 -12.75 -7.32 2.73
N GLY A 50 -13.89 -7.74 2.19
CA GLY A 50 -15.09 -8.04 2.96
C GLY A 50 -15.92 -6.80 3.31
N SER A 51 -15.32 -5.73 3.84
CA SER A 51 -16.05 -4.48 4.13
C SER A 51 -16.14 -3.56 2.91
N GLY A 52 -15.13 -3.58 2.03
CA GLY A 52 -15.04 -2.66 0.89
C GLY A 52 -14.62 -1.25 1.26
N ASP A 53 -14.38 -0.97 2.55
CA ASP A 53 -13.88 0.31 3.04
C ASP A 53 -12.48 0.59 2.51
N GLU A 54 -12.12 1.87 2.46
CA GLU A 54 -10.78 2.30 2.08
C GLU A 54 -10.01 2.83 3.28
N VAL A 55 -8.72 2.51 3.33
CA VAL A 55 -7.79 3.05 4.30
C VAL A 55 -6.56 3.60 3.60
N GLN A 56 -6.01 4.68 4.13
CA GLN A 56 -4.75 5.25 3.67
C GLN A 56 -3.67 5.03 4.73
N LEU A 57 -2.59 4.32 4.35
CA LEU A 57 -1.51 3.96 5.26
C LEU A 57 -0.14 4.27 4.64
N PRO A 58 0.87 4.61 5.46
CA PRO A 58 2.25 4.60 5.01
C PRO A 58 2.64 3.21 4.51
N VAL A 59 3.32 3.16 3.38
CA VAL A 59 3.80 1.91 2.77
C VAL A 59 4.69 1.11 3.73
N SER A 60 5.38 1.77 4.66
CA SER A 60 6.21 1.13 5.69
C SER A 60 5.43 0.32 6.73
N THR A 61 4.11 0.50 6.85
CA THR A 61 3.26 -0.26 7.79
C THR A 61 2.50 -1.41 7.11
N VAL A 62 2.74 -1.62 5.82
CA VAL A 62 2.00 -2.55 4.97
C VAL A 62 2.94 -3.65 4.49
N SER A 63 2.46 -4.88 4.46
CA SER A 63 3.20 -6.05 3.97
C SER A 63 2.53 -6.63 2.73
N ARG A 64 3.34 -7.09 1.77
CA ARG A 64 2.84 -7.73 0.56
C ARG A 64 2.40 -9.18 0.87
N VAL A 65 1.29 -9.60 0.30
CA VAL A 65 0.87 -11.01 0.34
C VAL A 65 1.65 -11.76 -0.76
N GLN A 66 2.23 -12.92 -0.41
CA GLN A 66 3.01 -13.76 -1.32
C GLN A 66 2.13 -14.70 -2.13
#